data_AF-A0A674KCF7-F1
#
_entry.id   AF-A0A674KCF7-F1
#
_cell.length_a   1.000
_cell.length_b   1.000
_cell.length_c   1.000
_cell.angle_alpha   90.00
_cell.angle_beta   90.00
_cell.angle_gamma   90.00
#
_symmetry.space_group_name_H-M   'P 1'
#
loop_
_entity.id
_entity.type
_entity.pdbx_description
1 polymer ?
#
loop_
_entity_poly.entity_id
_entity_poly.type
_entity_poly.pdbx_seq_one_letter_code
_entity_poly.pdbx_strand_id
1 'polypeptide(L)'
;RSSIYPKPHGQSNLQRDSSQVLCHSLSERDLEIANLKKEGEKLRRNQALTTGLVTSLQRDVSAKEQRILQLKLNADKLKKENREKDNQLAVISAKVDTHAYLMEKIRQITDENLQIREEEKLLQEEIISKDSEEKEVSESVEVLKKSLDEFQAFLKTSYCSSSLKREICNLQDLCIDPSVLWIHTPVVEILSSLLSWVEAVEQLLQDVGTDMSCSDKGSWFSFSYVMCNNFPIY
;
A
#
# COMPACT_ATOMS: atom_id res chain seq x y z
N ARG A 1 -23.13 -160.03 39.13
CA ARG A 1 -21.97 -159.96 38.20
C ARG A 1 -22.29 -158.91 37.15
N SER A 2 -21.35 -157.97 36.94
CA SER A 2 -21.17 -157.05 35.80
C SER A 2 -22.14 -155.88 35.55
N SER A 3 -21.55 -154.69 35.74
CA SER A 3 -21.83 -153.34 35.25
C SER A 3 -22.16 -153.25 33.76
N ILE A 4 -23.12 -152.40 33.37
CA ILE A 4 -23.04 -151.51 32.19
C ILE A 4 -23.85 -150.23 32.48
N TYR A 5 -23.18 -149.09 32.58
CA TYR A 5 -23.80 -147.75 32.52
C TYR A 5 -24.15 -147.39 31.07
N PRO A 6 -25.13 -146.50 30.85
CA PRO A 6 -24.98 -145.43 29.86
C PRO A 6 -24.89 -144.07 30.55
N LYS A 7 -23.84 -143.32 30.20
CA LYS A 7 -23.65 -141.90 30.57
C LYS A 7 -24.48 -140.99 29.63
N PRO A 8 -24.77 -139.75 30.07
CA PRO A 8 -25.77 -138.87 29.48
C PRO A 8 -25.23 -138.14 28.25
N HIS A 9 -26.01 -138.07 27.16
CA HIS A 9 -25.57 -137.44 25.90
C HIS A 9 -26.49 -136.29 25.41
N GLY A 10 -27.45 -135.83 26.24
CA GLY A 10 -28.40 -134.79 25.83
C GLY A 10 -28.07 -133.35 26.26
N GLN A 11 -27.24 -133.14 27.28
CA GLN A 11 -27.01 -131.79 27.86
C GLN A 11 -25.73 -131.08 27.36
N SER A 12 -24.76 -131.81 26.82
CA SER A 12 -23.44 -131.26 26.47
C SER A 12 -23.39 -130.46 25.16
N ASN A 13 -24.24 -130.76 24.18
CA ASN A 13 -24.22 -130.06 22.88
C ASN A 13 -24.94 -128.70 22.94
N LEU A 14 -26.13 -128.62 23.55
CA LEU A 14 -26.83 -127.34 23.78
C LEU A 14 -26.03 -126.37 24.66
N GLN A 15 -25.34 -126.88 25.69
CA GLN A 15 -24.52 -126.07 26.58
C GLN A 15 -23.22 -125.58 25.90
N ARG A 16 -22.69 -126.37 24.94
CA ARG A 16 -21.52 -126.00 24.13
C ARG A 16 -21.85 -124.96 23.07
N ASP A 17 -22.99 -125.10 22.40
CA ASP A 17 -23.47 -124.13 21.41
C ASP A 17 -23.83 -122.80 22.10
N SER A 18 -24.46 -122.85 23.28
CA SER A 18 -24.72 -121.66 24.11
C SER A 18 -23.43 -120.98 24.57
N SER A 19 -22.41 -121.74 24.97
CA SER A 19 -21.10 -121.19 25.35
C SER A 19 -20.39 -120.53 24.18
N GLN A 20 -20.50 -121.09 22.97
CA GLN A 20 -19.86 -120.55 21.78
C GLN A 20 -20.51 -119.24 21.32
N VAL A 21 -21.85 -119.16 21.37
CA VAL A 21 -22.59 -117.92 21.09
C VAL A 21 -22.24 -116.83 22.12
N LEU A 22 -22.14 -117.18 23.40
CA LEU A 22 -21.71 -116.25 24.45
C LEU A 22 -20.27 -115.75 24.24
N CYS A 23 -19.33 -116.62 23.85
CA CYS A 23 -17.95 -116.23 23.55
C CYS A 23 -17.88 -115.28 22.35
N HIS A 24 -18.65 -115.54 21.28
CA HIS A 24 -18.72 -114.64 20.12
C HIS A 24 -19.28 -113.26 20.51
N SER A 25 -20.40 -113.21 21.25
CA SER A 25 -20.97 -111.95 21.74
C SER A 25 -20.05 -111.21 22.72
N LEU A 26 -19.26 -111.93 23.53
CA LEU A 26 -18.25 -111.31 24.40
C LEU A 26 -17.15 -110.65 23.56
N SER A 27 -16.61 -111.34 22.56
CA SER A 27 -15.57 -110.80 21.68
C SER A 27 -16.06 -109.61 20.85
N GLU A 28 -17.29 -109.63 20.34
CA GLU A 28 -17.89 -108.47 19.67
C GLU A 28 -18.02 -107.27 20.60
N ARG A 29 -18.47 -107.48 21.84
CA ARG A 29 -18.53 -106.40 22.84
C ARG A 29 -17.14 -105.86 23.19
N ASP A 30 -16.12 -106.72 23.29
CA ASP A 30 -14.75 -106.27 23.55
C ASP A 30 -14.18 -105.43 22.40
N LEU A 31 -14.49 -105.82 21.15
CA LEU A 31 -14.13 -105.04 19.96
C LEU A 31 -14.83 -103.68 19.97
N GLU A 32 -16.11 -103.63 20.31
CA GLU A 32 -16.88 -102.40 20.45
C GLU A 32 -16.31 -101.50 21.55
N ILE A 33 -15.97 -102.06 22.72
CA ILE A 33 -15.31 -101.33 23.82
C ILE A 33 -13.97 -100.74 23.37
N ALA A 34 -13.15 -101.50 22.64
CA ALA A 34 -11.87 -101.01 22.12
C ALA A 34 -12.07 -99.86 21.12
N ASN A 35 -13.07 -99.97 20.24
CA ASN A 35 -13.36 -98.95 19.24
C ASN A 35 -13.91 -97.65 19.88
N LEU A 36 -14.86 -97.78 20.81
CA LEU A 36 -15.39 -96.66 21.60
C LEU A 36 -14.29 -95.96 22.42
N LYS A 37 -13.35 -96.71 23.00
CA LYS A 37 -12.17 -96.12 23.67
C LYS A 37 -11.32 -95.29 22.72
N LYS A 38 -11.04 -95.80 21.51
CA LYS A 38 -10.25 -95.10 20.49
C LYS A 38 -10.95 -93.82 20.02
N GLU A 39 -12.26 -93.87 19.79
CA GLU A 39 -13.06 -92.69 19.47
C GLU A 39 -13.07 -91.68 20.61
N GLY A 40 -13.24 -92.13 21.86
CA GLY A 40 -13.19 -91.28 23.05
C GLY A 40 -11.85 -90.56 23.19
N GLU A 41 -10.73 -91.25 22.94
CA GLU A 41 -9.41 -90.60 22.91
C GLU A 41 -9.27 -89.59 21.77
N LYS A 42 -9.79 -89.89 20.58
CA LYS A 42 -9.79 -88.96 19.44
C LYS A 42 -10.60 -87.71 19.76
N LEU A 43 -11.81 -87.87 20.32
CA LEU A 43 -12.65 -86.78 20.81
C LEU A 43 -11.94 -85.94 21.86
N ARG A 44 -11.25 -86.57 22.83
CA ARG A 44 -10.47 -85.87 23.86
C ARG A 44 -9.35 -85.02 23.26
N ARG A 45 -8.59 -85.55 22.27
CA ARG A 45 -7.54 -84.78 21.58
C ARG A 45 -8.13 -83.62 20.78
N ASN A 46 -9.21 -83.85 20.05
CA ASN A 46 -9.90 -82.80 19.30
C ASN A 46 -10.45 -81.71 20.23
N GLN A 47 -11.05 -82.08 21.36
CA GLN A 47 -11.53 -81.14 22.36
C GLN A 47 -10.38 -80.28 22.92
N ALA A 48 -9.22 -80.88 23.22
CA ALA A 48 -8.04 -80.14 23.67
C ALA A 48 -7.55 -79.12 22.62
N LEU A 49 -7.51 -79.50 21.34
CA LEU A 49 -7.16 -78.60 20.24
C LEU A 49 -8.16 -77.45 20.10
N THR A 50 -9.46 -77.75 20.11
CA THR A 50 -10.53 -76.73 20.04
C THR A 50 -10.43 -75.76 21.21
N THR A 51 -10.25 -76.24 22.43
CA THR A 51 -10.07 -75.38 23.62
C THR A 51 -8.84 -74.47 23.48
N GLY A 52 -7.73 -74.98 22.95
CA GLY A 52 -6.52 -74.19 22.69
C GLY A 52 -6.75 -73.06 21.67
N LEU A 53 -7.44 -73.37 20.56
CA LEU A 53 -7.81 -72.38 19.54
C LEU A 53 -8.76 -71.32 20.09
N VAL A 54 -9.81 -71.72 20.81
CA VAL A 54 -10.77 -70.81 21.46
C VAL A 54 -10.03 -69.87 22.42
N THR A 55 -9.13 -70.40 23.26
CA THR A 55 -8.36 -69.58 24.20
C THR A 55 -7.42 -68.61 23.49
N SER A 56 -6.81 -69.02 22.37
CA SER A 56 -5.95 -68.15 21.55
C SER A 56 -6.75 -67.03 20.89
N LEU A 57 -7.88 -67.36 20.26
CA LEU A 57 -8.79 -66.39 19.63
C LEU A 57 -9.35 -65.41 20.66
N GLN A 58 -9.75 -65.89 21.84
CA GLN A 58 -10.23 -65.04 22.93
C GLN A 58 -9.19 -63.97 23.30
N ARG A 59 -7.91 -64.38 23.44
CA ARG A 59 -6.81 -63.45 23.76
C ARG A 59 -6.57 -62.43 22.65
N ASP A 60 -6.61 -62.86 21.39
CA ASP A 60 -6.43 -61.96 20.24
C ASP A 60 -7.60 -60.97 20.10
N VAL A 61 -8.84 -61.41 20.33
CA VAL A 61 -10.03 -60.54 20.35
C VAL A 61 -9.89 -59.46 21.42
N SER A 62 -9.55 -59.83 22.66
CA SER A 62 -9.35 -58.84 23.72
C SER A 62 -8.21 -57.86 23.41
N ALA A 63 -7.10 -58.32 22.82
CA ALA A 63 -6.01 -57.44 22.40
C ALA A 63 -6.43 -56.46 21.30
N LYS A 64 -7.23 -56.92 20.33
CA LYS A 64 -7.79 -56.08 19.26
C LYS A 64 -8.80 -55.07 19.80
N GLU A 65 -9.67 -55.45 20.74
CA GLU A 65 -10.60 -54.53 21.41
C GLU A 65 -9.88 -53.37 22.10
N GLN A 66 -8.78 -53.65 22.81
CA GLN A 66 -7.96 -52.61 23.43
C GLN A 66 -7.33 -51.68 22.39
N ARG A 67 -6.82 -52.21 21.27
CA ARG A 67 -6.32 -51.36 20.16
C ARG A 67 -7.42 -50.50 19.56
N ILE A 68 -8.63 -51.01 19.39
CA ILE A 68 -9.76 -50.25 18.85
C ILE A 68 -10.07 -49.07 19.78
N LEU A 69 -10.07 -49.27 21.11
CA LEU A 69 -10.29 -48.19 22.07
C LEU A 69 -9.18 -47.13 22.01
N GLN A 70 -7.92 -47.55 21.93
CA GLN A 70 -6.79 -46.62 21.79
C GLN A 70 -6.86 -45.81 20.49
N LEU A 71 -7.19 -46.44 19.36
CA LEU A 71 -7.34 -45.77 18.08
C LEU A 71 -8.50 -44.78 18.08
N LYS A 72 -9.62 -45.12 18.73
CA LYS A 72 -10.75 -44.19 18.91
C LYS A 72 -10.34 -42.93 19.66
N LEU A 73 -9.65 -43.08 20.80
CA LEU A 73 -9.16 -41.94 21.58
C LEU A 73 -8.19 -41.05 20.77
N ASN A 74 -7.28 -41.67 20.02
CA ASN A 74 -6.35 -40.94 19.17
C ASN A 74 -7.07 -40.19 18.03
N ALA A 75 -8.08 -40.81 17.41
CA ALA A 75 -8.89 -40.18 16.37
C ALA A 75 -9.66 -38.97 16.91
N ASP A 76 -10.25 -39.07 18.10
CA ASP A 76 -10.96 -37.96 18.74
C ASP A 76 -10.02 -36.80 19.08
N LYS A 77 -8.80 -37.10 19.58
CA LYS A 77 -7.77 -36.11 19.84
C LYS A 77 -7.36 -35.38 18.55
N LEU A 78 -7.05 -36.11 17.48
CA LEU A 78 -6.68 -35.54 16.20
C LEU A 78 -7.81 -34.70 15.61
N LYS A 79 -9.07 -35.14 15.74
CA LYS A 79 -10.24 -34.38 15.29
C LYS A 79 -10.38 -33.03 16.01
N LYS A 80 -10.07 -32.98 17.32
CA LYS A 80 -10.07 -31.73 18.09
C LYS A 80 -8.94 -30.81 17.64
N GLU A 81 -7.74 -31.33 17.44
CA GLU A 81 -6.60 -30.55 16.96
C GLU A 81 -6.82 -29.99 15.55
N ASN A 82 -7.46 -30.76 14.67
CA ASN A 82 -7.76 -30.31 13.32
C ASN A 82 -8.74 -29.12 13.33
N ARG A 83 -9.79 -29.18 14.16
CA ARG A 83 -10.73 -28.05 14.34
C ARG A 83 -10.03 -26.79 14.86
N GLU A 84 -9.07 -26.95 15.77
CA GLU A 84 -8.30 -25.82 16.28
C GLU A 84 -7.44 -25.18 15.18
N LYS A 85 -6.78 -26.00 14.35
CA LYS A 85 -6.02 -25.50 13.19
C LYS A 85 -6.92 -24.81 12.16
N ASP A 86 -8.10 -25.36 11.89
CA ASP A 86 -9.09 -24.75 11.00
C ASP A 86 -9.53 -23.37 11.51
N ASN A 87 -9.77 -23.24 12.82
CA ASN A 87 -10.10 -21.95 13.45
C ASN A 87 -8.95 -20.94 13.33
N GLN A 88 -7.71 -21.36 13.58
CA GLN A 88 -6.53 -20.49 13.43
C GLN A 88 -6.33 -20.06 11.98
N LEU A 89 -6.54 -20.96 11.01
CA LEU A 89 -6.48 -20.64 9.58
C LEU A 89 -7.55 -19.62 9.18
N ALA A 90 -8.77 -19.72 9.71
CA ALA A 90 -9.81 -18.72 9.47
C ALA A 90 -9.40 -17.33 9.99
N VAL A 91 -8.83 -17.27 11.20
CA VAL A 91 -8.31 -16.00 11.77
C VAL A 91 -7.17 -15.43 10.94
N ILE A 92 -6.23 -16.27 10.49
CA ILE A 92 -5.11 -15.83 9.64
C ILE A 92 -5.63 -15.33 8.29
N SER A 93 -6.60 -16.01 7.68
CA SER A 93 -7.20 -15.59 6.41
C SER A 93 -7.81 -14.19 6.51
N ALA A 94 -8.60 -13.93 7.56
CA ALA A 94 -9.16 -12.59 7.79
C ALA A 94 -8.08 -11.50 8.00
N LYS A 95 -6.95 -11.85 8.64
CA LYS A 95 -5.81 -10.93 8.78
C LYS A 95 -5.12 -10.67 7.45
N VAL A 96 -4.98 -11.67 6.59
CA VAL A 96 -4.40 -11.53 5.24
C VAL A 96 -5.27 -10.60 4.40
N ASP A 97 -6.59 -10.75 4.44
CA ASP A 97 -7.52 -9.85 3.74
C ASP A 97 -7.38 -8.39 4.22
N THR A 98 -7.26 -8.21 5.54
CA THR A 98 -7.02 -6.87 6.13
C THR A 98 -5.67 -6.30 5.67
N HIS A 99 -4.62 -7.12 5.63
CA HIS A 99 -3.30 -6.69 5.19
C HIS A 99 -3.31 -6.27 3.71
N ALA A 100 -3.97 -7.03 2.85
CA ALA A 100 -4.12 -6.70 1.43
C ALA A 100 -4.85 -5.36 1.24
N TYR A 101 -5.92 -5.12 2.00
CA TYR A 101 -6.62 -3.84 1.98
C TYR A 101 -5.73 -2.67 2.43
N LEU A 102 -4.96 -2.85 3.50
CA LEU A 102 -4.04 -1.82 3.99
C LEU A 102 -2.92 -1.51 2.99
N MET A 103 -2.37 -2.54 2.34
CA MET A 103 -1.37 -2.39 1.28
C MET A 103 -1.89 -1.55 0.11
N GLU A 104 -3.13 -1.78 -0.31
CA GLU A 104 -3.75 -0.99 -1.37
C GLU A 104 -3.95 0.48 -0.95
N LYS A 105 -4.31 0.73 0.32
CA LYS A 105 -4.41 2.10 0.84
C LYS A 105 -3.06 2.80 0.94
N ILE A 106 -2.00 2.08 1.34
CA ILE A 106 -0.64 2.61 1.33
C ILE A 106 -0.21 2.96 -0.10
N ARG A 107 -0.51 2.10 -1.08
CA ARG A 107 -0.22 2.36 -2.49
C ARG A 107 -0.92 3.62 -2.98
N GLN A 108 -2.22 3.75 -2.71
CA GLN A 108 -3.01 4.93 -3.06
C GLN A 108 -2.41 6.22 -2.48
N ILE A 109 -2.12 6.23 -1.17
CA ILE A 109 -1.50 7.38 -0.50
C ILE A 109 -0.11 7.70 -1.08
N THR A 110 0.64 6.67 -1.49
CA THR A 110 1.96 6.86 -2.11
C THR A 110 1.86 7.54 -3.46
N ASP A 111 0.90 7.13 -4.28
CA ASP A 111 0.62 7.71 -5.60
C ASP A 111 0.15 9.18 -5.45
N GLU A 112 -0.79 9.45 -4.54
CA GLU A 112 -1.27 10.81 -4.23
C GLU A 112 -0.14 11.72 -3.74
N ASN A 113 0.73 11.22 -2.84
CA ASN A 113 1.88 11.98 -2.36
C ASN A 113 2.92 12.26 -3.45
N LEU A 114 3.04 11.41 -4.47
CA LEU A 114 3.92 11.66 -5.60
C LEU A 114 3.39 12.82 -6.45
N GLN A 115 2.10 12.81 -6.76
CA GLN A 115 1.45 13.88 -7.51
C GLN A 115 1.58 15.23 -6.80
N ILE A 116 1.33 15.26 -5.47
CA ILE A 116 1.47 16.48 -4.67
C ILE A 116 2.90 17.04 -4.76
N ARG A 117 3.93 16.18 -4.71
CA ARG A 117 5.34 16.64 -4.83
C ARG A 117 5.66 17.19 -6.22
N GLU A 118 5.06 16.65 -7.27
CA GLU A 118 5.24 17.17 -8.63
C GLU A 118 4.58 18.54 -8.78
N GLU A 119 3.36 18.70 -8.26
CA GLU A 119 2.67 19.99 -8.22
C GLU A 119 3.41 21.03 -7.38
N GLU A 120 3.93 20.65 -6.20
CA GLU A 120 4.75 21.52 -5.35
C GLU A 120 5.99 22.02 -6.09
N LYS A 121 6.66 21.15 -6.87
CA LYS A 121 7.83 21.53 -7.65
C LYS A 121 7.48 22.54 -8.74
N LEU A 122 6.38 22.35 -9.46
CA LEU A 122 5.93 23.29 -10.49
C LEU A 122 5.60 24.66 -9.89
N LEU A 123 4.93 24.69 -8.74
CA LEU A 123 4.62 25.93 -8.03
C LEU A 123 5.90 26.64 -7.55
N GLN A 124 6.91 25.90 -7.09
CA GLN A 124 8.19 26.49 -6.71
C GLN A 124 8.91 27.13 -7.91
N GLU A 125 8.88 26.49 -9.09
CA GLU A 125 9.44 27.05 -10.32
C GLU A 125 8.67 28.32 -10.76
N GLU A 126 7.34 28.33 -10.65
CA GLU A 126 6.51 29.50 -10.94
C GLU A 126 6.78 30.66 -9.99
N ILE A 127 6.92 30.39 -8.68
CA ILE A 127 7.30 31.41 -7.68
C ILE A 127 8.65 32.03 -8.04
N ILE A 128 9.67 31.24 -8.36
CA ILE A 128 10.99 31.76 -8.74
C ILE A 128 10.91 32.65 -9.98
N SER A 129 10.11 32.25 -10.98
CA SER A 129 9.90 33.06 -12.19
C SER A 129 9.23 34.39 -11.85
N LYS A 130 8.19 34.37 -11.01
CA LYS A 130 7.44 35.57 -10.60
C LYS A 130 8.27 36.52 -9.76
N ASP A 131 9.06 36.00 -8.82
CA ASP A 131 10.01 36.80 -8.05
C ASP A 131 11.03 37.52 -8.95
N SER A 132 11.47 36.86 -10.03
CA SER A 132 12.36 37.47 -11.03
C SER A 132 11.67 38.60 -11.79
N GLU A 133 10.44 38.37 -12.28
CA GLU A 133 9.63 39.40 -12.97
C GLU A 133 9.36 40.60 -12.05
N GLU A 134 8.98 40.36 -10.80
CA GLU A 134 8.73 41.43 -9.82
C GLU A 134 9.99 42.26 -9.55
N LYS A 135 11.15 41.61 -9.48
CA LYS A 135 12.43 42.29 -9.32
C LYS A 135 12.75 43.21 -10.49
N GLU A 136 12.56 42.76 -11.73
CA GLU A 136 12.79 43.58 -12.94
C GLU A 136 11.85 44.79 -12.98
N VAL A 137 10.58 44.61 -12.61
CA VAL A 137 9.61 45.70 -12.50
C VAL A 137 10.01 46.68 -11.40
N SER A 138 10.43 46.18 -10.23
CA SER A 138 10.88 47.01 -9.10
C SER A 138 12.11 47.86 -9.47
N GLU A 139 13.09 47.27 -10.14
CA GLU A 139 14.26 47.98 -10.65
C GLU A 139 13.85 49.08 -11.65
N SER A 140 12.92 48.79 -12.56
CA SER A 140 12.40 49.77 -13.53
C SER A 140 11.65 50.92 -12.86
N VAL A 141 10.86 50.64 -11.81
CA VAL A 141 10.17 51.67 -11.02
C VAL A 141 11.16 52.59 -10.32
N GLU A 142 12.20 52.05 -9.68
CA GLU A 142 13.22 52.85 -8.98
C GLU A 142 14.04 53.71 -9.95
N VAL A 143 14.38 53.19 -11.13
CA VAL A 143 15.05 53.97 -12.18
C VAL A 143 14.17 55.12 -12.66
N LEU A 144 12.90 54.86 -13.02
CA LEU A 144 11.96 55.90 -13.44
C LEU A 144 11.76 56.96 -12.35
N LYS A 145 11.58 56.54 -11.10
CA LYS A 145 11.41 57.43 -9.96
C LYS A 145 12.63 58.34 -9.76
N LYS A 146 13.84 57.79 -9.81
CA LYS A 146 15.06 58.58 -9.69
C LYS A 146 15.18 59.61 -10.81
N SER A 147 14.90 59.22 -12.05
CA SER A 147 14.92 60.15 -13.18
C SER A 147 13.85 61.24 -13.06
N LEU A 148 12.67 60.91 -12.53
CA LEU A 148 11.64 61.89 -12.22
C LEU A 148 12.05 62.86 -11.11
N ASP A 149 12.69 62.38 -10.04
CA ASP A 149 13.20 63.23 -8.95
C ASP A 149 14.29 64.19 -9.47
N GLU A 150 15.20 63.70 -10.31
CA GLU A 150 16.23 64.50 -10.98
C GLU A 150 15.60 65.55 -11.90
N PHE A 151 14.60 65.17 -12.71
CA PHE A 151 13.87 66.08 -13.58
C PHE A 151 13.09 67.13 -12.78
N GLN A 152 12.45 66.74 -11.68
CA GLN A 152 11.76 67.65 -10.78
C GLN A 152 12.72 68.65 -10.14
N ALA A 153 13.93 68.21 -9.76
CA ALA A 153 14.97 69.11 -9.28
C ALA A 153 15.43 70.08 -10.37
N PHE A 154 15.59 69.61 -11.61
CA PHE A 154 15.91 70.44 -12.78
C PHE A 154 14.84 71.52 -13.02
N LEU A 155 13.55 71.17 -12.98
CA LEU A 155 12.46 72.14 -13.18
C LEU A 155 12.42 73.24 -12.10
N LYS A 156 12.98 73.00 -10.91
CA LYS A 156 13.11 74.03 -9.86
C LYS A 156 14.27 75.01 -10.12
N THR A 157 15.14 74.71 -11.07
CA THR A 157 16.22 75.60 -11.50
C THR A 157 15.77 76.48 -12.67
N SER A 158 16.54 77.51 -13.02
CA SER A 158 16.31 78.25 -14.26
C SER A 158 16.66 77.38 -15.47
N TYR A 159 15.74 77.27 -16.43
CA TYR A 159 15.94 76.51 -17.67
C TYR A 159 15.46 77.31 -18.91
N CYS A 160 15.91 76.87 -20.08
CA CYS A 160 15.48 77.34 -21.40
C CYS A 160 15.06 76.14 -22.27
N SER A 161 14.43 76.38 -23.42
CA SER A 161 13.91 75.33 -24.33
C SER A 161 14.95 74.26 -24.66
N SER A 162 16.17 74.66 -25.02
CA SER A 162 17.24 73.72 -25.38
C SER A 162 17.67 72.81 -24.22
N SER A 163 17.68 73.34 -22.98
CA SER A 163 18.01 72.56 -21.79
C SER A 163 16.87 71.63 -21.40
N LEU A 164 15.62 72.12 -21.46
CA LEU A 164 14.43 71.33 -21.18
C LEU A 164 14.26 70.18 -22.19
N LYS A 165 14.47 70.46 -23.48
CA LYS A 165 14.43 69.47 -24.55
C LYS A 165 15.45 68.36 -24.33
N ARG A 166 16.68 68.69 -23.92
CA ARG A 166 17.71 67.70 -23.59
C ARG A 166 17.26 66.77 -22.46
N GLU A 167 16.74 67.32 -21.36
CA GLU A 167 16.29 66.48 -20.24
C GLU A 167 15.06 65.63 -20.60
N ILE A 168 14.17 66.12 -21.47
CA ILE A 168 13.04 65.32 -21.98
C ILE A 168 13.54 64.16 -22.83
N CYS A 169 14.53 64.38 -23.70
CA CYS A 169 15.16 63.30 -24.46
C CYS A 169 15.83 62.27 -23.53
N ASN A 170 16.54 62.71 -22.49
CA ASN A 170 17.13 61.81 -21.50
C ASN A 170 16.07 60.92 -20.82
N LEU A 171 14.90 61.48 -20.49
CA LEU A 171 13.79 60.72 -19.92
C LEU A 171 13.17 59.76 -20.95
N GLN A 172 13.02 60.18 -22.21
CA GLN A 172 12.48 59.36 -23.30
C GLN A 172 13.36 58.15 -23.62
N ASP A 173 14.68 58.35 -23.64
CA ASP A 173 15.68 57.32 -23.97
C ASP A 173 15.95 56.36 -22.80
N LEU A 174 15.28 56.55 -21.67
CA LEU A 174 15.42 55.68 -20.50
C LEU A 174 14.93 54.26 -20.83
N CYS A 175 15.77 53.27 -20.56
CA CYS A 175 15.39 51.87 -20.70
C CYS A 175 14.46 51.49 -19.54
N ILE A 176 13.19 51.23 -19.87
CA ILE A 176 12.13 50.99 -18.90
C ILE A 176 11.36 49.73 -19.29
N ASP A 177 11.05 48.88 -18.31
CA ASP A 177 10.19 47.72 -18.51
C ASP A 177 8.79 48.10 -19.03
N PRO A 178 8.20 47.33 -19.97
CA PRO A 178 6.86 47.60 -20.50
C PRO A 178 5.76 47.83 -19.45
N SER A 179 5.88 47.23 -18.27
CA SER A 179 4.86 47.26 -17.21
C SER A 179 4.67 48.65 -16.58
N VAL A 180 5.63 49.56 -16.75
CA VAL A 180 5.55 50.93 -16.21
C VAL A 180 5.45 52.02 -17.30
N LEU A 181 5.37 51.62 -18.58
CA LEU A 181 5.20 52.56 -19.71
C LEU A 181 3.94 53.40 -19.62
N TRP A 182 2.90 52.90 -18.94
CA TRP A 182 1.66 53.64 -18.71
C TRP A 182 1.86 54.89 -17.84
N ILE A 183 2.95 54.96 -17.05
CA ILE A 183 3.36 56.14 -16.30
C ILE A 183 4.33 56.99 -17.12
N HIS A 184 5.34 56.35 -17.71
CA HIS A 184 6.38 57.05 -18.46
C HIS A 184 5.83 57.83 -19.66
N THR A 185 4.92 57.22 -20.42
CA THR A 185 4.40 57.82 -21.66
C THR A 185 3.63 59.12 -21.38
N PRO A 186 2.64 59.17 -20.48
CA PRO A 186 1.95 60.43 -20.17
C PRO A 186 2.86 61.50 -19.58
N VAL A 187 3.85 61.12 -18.76
CA VAL A 187 4.84 62.06 -18.22
C VAL A 187 5.60 62.74 -19.34
N VAL A 188 6.14 61.98 -20.28
CA VAL A 188 6.87 62.51 -21.44
C VAL A 188 5.99 63.45 -22.28
N GLU A 189 4.72 63.11 -22.47
CA GLU A 189 3.76 63.94 -23.22
C GLU A 189 3.47 65.28 -22.52
N ILE A 190 3.27 65.26 -21.20
CA ILE A 190 3.07 66.48 -20.39
C ILE A 190 4.31 67.38 -20.51
N LEU A 191 5.50 66.81 -20.39
CA LEU A 191 6.75 67.56 -20.47
C LEU A 191 7.00 68.12 -21.87
N SER A 192 6.63 67.38 -22.92
CA SER A 192 6.71 67.85 -24.30
C SER A 192 5.74 69.02 -24.56
N SER A 193 4.59 69.01 -23.89
CA SER A 193 3.65 70.13 -23.92
C SER A 193 4.23 71.37 -23.23
N LEU A 194 4.87 71.19 -22.06
CA LEU A 194 5.60 72.28 -21.38
C LEU A 194 6.71 72.86 -22.27
N LEU A 195 7.49 72.01 -22.95
CA LEU A 195 8.53 72.46 -23.87
C LEU A 195 7.96 73.34 -24.99
N SER A 196 6.84 72.93 -25.59
CA SER A 196 6.17 73.70 -26.65
C SER A 196 5.76 75.09 -26.16
N TRP A 197 5.29 75.20 -24.91
CA TRP A 197 4.98 76.49 -24.29
C TRP A 197 6.23 77.36 -24.07
N VAL A 198 7.32 76.78 -23.57
CA VAL A 198 8.58 77.50 -23.33
C VAL A 198 9.18 78.02 -24.65
N GLU A 199 9.21 77.20 -25.69
CA GLU A 199 9.68 77.58 -27.03
C GLU A 199 8.85 78.75 -27.60
N ALA A 200 7.53 78.73 -27.45
CA ALA A 200 6.65 79.80 -27.90
C ALA A 200 6.92 81.14 -27.17
N VAL A 201 7.14 81.09 -25.86
CA VAL A 201 7.46 82.29 -25.06
C VAL A 201 8.83 82.85 -25.43
N GLU A 202 9.85 82.00 -25.58
CA GLU A 202 11.18 82.42 -26.01
C GLU A 202 11.15 83.08 -27.40
N GLN A 203 10.37 82.53 -28.35
CA GLN A 203 10.19 83.12 -29.68
C GLN A 203 9.52 84.50 -29.61
N LEU A 204 8.45 84.66 -28.81
CA LEU A 204 7.79 85.96 -28.64
C LEU A 204 8.73 87.01 -28.05
N LEU A 205 9.59 86.63 -27.10
CA LEU A 205 10.58 87.52 -26.52
C LEU A 205 11.66 87.91 -27.56
N GLN A 206 12.09 86.95 -28.38
CA GLN A 206 12.99 87.23 -29.50
C GLN A 206 12.39 88.22 -30.50
N ASP A 207 11.11 88.08 -30.84
CA ASP A 207 10.38 88.94 -31.77
C ASP A 207 10.22 90.39 -31.26
N VAL A 208 10.18 90.59 -29.94
CA VAL A 208 10.10 91.91 -29.29
C VAL A 208 11.49 92.60 -29.17
N GLY A 209 12.56 91.93 -29.60
CA GLY A 209 13.90 92.52 -29.73
C GLY A 209 14.78 92.38 -28.49
N THR A 210 14.41 91.52 -27.53
CA THR A 210 15.34 91.10 -26.46
C THR A 210 16.26 90.01 -26.99
N ASP A 211 17.53 90.34 -27.24
CA ASP A 211 18.56 89.36 -27.58
C ASP A 211 18.89 88.51 -26.33
N MET A 212 18.44 87.26 -26.34
CA MET A 212 18.59 86.29 -25.25
C MET A 212 19.68 85.26 -25.58
N SER A 213 20.76 85.66 -26.27
CA SER A 213 21.93 84.79 -26.41
C SER A 213 22.46 84.41 -25.02
N CYS A 214 22.44 83.10 -24.76
CA CYS A 214 22.68 82.52 -23.45
C CYS A 214 24.18 82.62 -23.08
N SER A 215 24.62 83.80 -22.62
CA SER A 215 26.00 84.02 -22.13
C SER A 215 26.01 84.64 -20.72
N ASP A 216 26.50 83.82 -19.79
CA ASP A 216 26.86 83.99 -18.38
C ASP A 216 26.13 85.04 -17.49
N LYS A 217 25.26 84.50 -16.64
CA LYS A 217 25.06 84.75 -15.19
C LYS A 217 24.59 86.13 -14.69
N GLY A 218 24.47 87.17 -15.51
CA GLY A 218 24.12 88.51 -15.02
C GLY A 218 22.64 88.93 -15.13
N SER A 219 21.99 88.66 -16.27
CA SER A 219 20.74 89.36 -16.64
C SER A 219 19.44 88.58 -16.35
N TRP A 220 19.53 87.29 -16.04
CA TRP A 220 18.35 86.43 -15.86
C TRP A 220 17.73 86.50 -14.46
N PHE A 221 18.47 86.96 -13.44
CA PHE A 221 17.99 87.00 -12.05
C PHE A 221 16.74 87.89 -11.88
N SER A 222 16.61 88.97 -12.66
CA SER A 222 15.45 89.87 -12.62
C SER A 222 14.22 89.27 -13.29
N PHE A 223 14.40 88.49 -14.36
CA PHE A 223 13.31 87.96 -15.18
C PHE A 223 12.77 86.63 -14.64
N SER A 224 13.66 85.78 -14.10
CA SER A 224 13.26 84.57 -13.36
C SER A 224 12.37 84.90 -12.15
N TYR A 225 12.63 86.02 -11.48
CA TYR A 225 11.80 86.47 -10.35
C TYR A 225 10.37 86.87 -10.76
N VAL A 226 10.18 87.36 -11.99
CA VAL A 226 8.85 87.75 -12.51
C VAL A 226 8.07 86.53 -13.01
N MET A 227 8.73 85.59 -13.69
CA MET A 227 8.06 84.39 -14.22
C MET A 227 7.73 83.37 -13.11
N CYS A 228 8.62 83.18 -12.12
CA CYS A 228 8.39 82.20 -11.05
C CYS A 228 7.43 82.69 -9.95
N ASN A 229 7.26 83.99 -9.72
CA ASN A 229 6.34 84.51 -8.69
C ASN A 229 4.91 84.77 -9.20
N ASN A 230 4.64 84.72 -10.51
CA ASN A 230 3.31 84.99 -11.07
C ASN A 230 2.53 83.74 -11.52
N PHE A 231 3.12 82.55 -11.47
CA PHE A 231 2.42 81.31 -11.79
C PHE A 231 2.52 80.33 -10.61
N PRO A 232 1.55 80.35 -9.66
CA PRO A 232 1.44 79.28 -8.68
C PRO A 232 1.12 77.97 -9.42
N ILE A 233 2.03 77.01 -9.32
CA ILE A 233 1.76 75.61 -9.65
C ILE A 233 0.69 75.15 -8.65
N TYR A 234 -0.55 75.01 -9.12
CA TYR A 234 -1.65 74.38 -8.39
C TYR A 234 -1.67 72.87 -8.65
#